data_AF-A0A553HP20-F1
#
_entry.id   AF-A0A553HP20-F1
#
_cell.length_a   1.000
_cell.length_b   1.000
_cell.length_c   1.000
_cell.angle_alpha   90.00
_cell.angle_beta   90.00
_cell.angle_gamma   90.00
#
_symmetry.space_group_name_H-M   'P 1'
#
loop_
_entity.id
_entity.type
_entity.pdbx_description
1 polymer ?
#
loop_
_entity_poly.entity_id
_entity_poly.type
_entity_poly.pdbx_seq_one_letter_code
_entity_poly.pdbx_strand_id
1 'polypeptide(L)'
;MIGTSLPQYIFIRISILCLQYTTPICLVLLLALIALKGTEEISSWASKVVIGYGILDALYALFIYYPYNRRLKQAAKHPPALSPAERRKLFIRCHNNIPDIASYLRKWFLNAPQSDIRKDNVREFISWAFFDKDVGHETAAELEELDEYLAVIEHRIGYQLRPGRGKAESLRLTLDNIEVRYRSVVWYFMIGIVDLATHFLLFRQGFQYYAQPKPYSYSVIPLRLQSLFTEKRSISQLSYWYRPHTARDKLPLVFLHGIGIGLWPYLQYLSSLNQGFGEDEQIGIIALEYLPVSTRLTGAPLSQTEFLAQITLLLDEHGWDQFAVLGHSYGTALATHMIKSPSLSPRIQSIVLVDPVCILLHLPDVAYNFTRRKPRRANEYQLWYFASTDPGVAHSLGRHFFWKECIAWKEDVKYIMEKPYTIGRSNTTGQSKKSMVRKVVVCLAERDLIVDTSTVLQYLLNKEDWVSADGVPKKNESYSTRQPLSIRQGDYFECNGIEVAWFNGLDHAQIFDSKETSACLATITRDACARG
;
A
#
# COMPACT_ATOMS: atom_id res chain seq x y z
N MET A 1 -4.44 2.88 -13.98
CA MET A 1 -3.23 3.69 -14.28
C MET A 1 -3.27 4.22 -15.71
N ILE A 2 -2.77 5.43 -15.97
CA ILE A 2 -2.57 5.95 -17.34
C ILE A 2 -1.44 5.14 -18.02
N GLY A 3 -1.44 5.02 -19.35
CA GLY A 3 -0.39 4.32 -20.08
C GLY A 3 0.93 5.10 -20.17
N THR A 4 1.74 4.81 -21.19
CA THR A 4 3.09 5.39 -21.37
C THR A 4 3.26 6.20 -22.66
N SER A 5 2.18 6.48 -23.39
CA SER A 5 2.25 7.17 -24.68
C SER A 5 2.59 8.67 -24.56
N LEU A 6 3.11 9.27 -25.62
CA LEU A 6 3.42 10.70 -25.65
C LEU A 6 2.19 11.60 -25.42
N PRO A 7 1.00 11.34 -26.02
CA PRO A 7 -0.20 12.12 -25.70
C PRO A 7 -0.59 12.03 -24.22
N GLN A 8 -0.49 10.84 -23.62
CA GLN A 8 -0.75 10.63 -22.20
C GLN A 8 0.25 11.38 -21.33
N TYR A 9 1.52 11.43 -21.74
CA TYR A 9 2.57 12.20 -21.08
C TYR A 9 2.29 13.70 -21.10
N ILE A 10 1.91 14.25 -22.25
CA ILE A 10 1.55 15.67 -22.36
C ILE A 10 0.34 15.97 -21.49
N PHE A 11 -0.70 15.13 -21.57
CA PHE A 11 -1.91 15.27 -20.78
C PHE A 11 -1.66 15.29 -19.27
N ILE A 12 -0.89 14.32 -18.74
CA ILE A 12 -0.61 14.26 -17.30
C ILE A 12 0.23 15.45 -16.84
N ARG A 13 1.19 15.90 -17.65
CA ARG A 13 2.04 17.05 -17.33
C ARG A 13 1.25 18.36 -17.28
N ILE A 14 0.36 18.58 -18.24
CA ILE A 14 -0.56 19.74 -18.23
C ILE A 14 -1.50 19.66 -17.04
N SER A 15 -2.08 18.49 -16.77
CA SER A 15 -2.99 18.29 -15.63
C SER A 15 -2.31 18.62 -14.29
N ILE A 16 -1.08 18.12 -14.08
CA ILE A 16 -0.28 18.42 -12.89
C ILE A 16 0.02 19.92 -12.79
N LEU A 17 0.42 20.57 -13.90
CA LEU A 17 0.69 22.01 -13.92
C LEU A 17 -0.55 22.81 -13.50
N CYS A 18 -1.71 22.52 -14.09
CA CYS A 18 -2.97 23.21 -13.80
C CYS A 18 -3.42 23.00 -12.35
N LEU A 19 -3.27 21.79 -11.80
CA LEU A 19 -3.70 21.47 -10.42
C LEU A 19 -2.74 22.00 -9.37
N GLN A 20 -1.42 21.92 -9.61
CA GLN A 20 -0.42 22.33 -8.65
C GLN A 20 -0.32 23.86 -8.56
N TYR A 21 -0.50 24.55 -9.69
CA TYR A 21 -0.33 25.99 -9.79
C TYR A 21 -1.64 26.72 -10.10
N THR A 22 -2.79 26.13 -9.73
CA THR A 22 -4.11 26.73 -9.98
C THR A 22 -4.16 28.20 -9.55
N THR A 23 -3.77 28.49 -8.30
CA THR A 23 -3.82 29.85 -7.73
C THR A 23 -2.87 30.82 -8.45
N PRO A 24 -1.57 30.52 -8.62
CA PRO A 24 -0.68 31.36 -9.44
C PRO A 24 -1.19 31.60 -10.86
N ILE A 25 -1.69 30.57 -11.55
CA ILE A 25 -2.20 30.69 -12.92
C ILE A 25 -3.40 31.65 -12.95
N CYS A 26 -4.37 31.48 -12.05
CA CYS A 26 -5.53 32.35 -11.96
C CYS A 26 -5.15 33.81 -11.69
N LEU A 27 -4.17 34.05 -10.82
CA LEU A 27 -3.70 35.41 -10.51
C LEU A 27 -2.96 36.06 -11.70
N VAL A 28 -2.11 35.31 -12.41
CA VAL A 28 -1.43 35.82 -13.62
C VAL A 28 -2.43 36.17 -14.71
N LEU A 29 -3.45 35.33 -14.92
CA LEU A 29 -4.52 35.60 -15.89
C LEU A 29 -5.33 36.83 -15.50
N LEU A 30 -5.65 37.00 -14.22
CA LEU A 30 -6.34 38.20 -13.72
C LEU A 30 -5.51 39.47 -13.95
N LEU A 31 -4.21 39.44 -13.63
CA LEU A 31 -3.31 40.58 -13.87
C LEU A 31 -3.19 40.92 -15.35
N ALA A 32 -3.12 39.91 -16.23
CA ALA A 32 -3.09 40.13 -17.67
C ALA A 32 -4.40 40.76 -18.17
N LEU A 33 -5.56 40.34 -17.66
CA LEU A 33 -6.85 40.94 -18.01
C LEU A 33 -6.95 42.40 -17.55
N ILE A 34 -6.50 42.71 -16.34
CA ILE A 34 -6.44 44.09 -15.82
C ILE A 34 -5.51 44.95 -16.67
N ALA A 35 -4.35 44.42 -17.09
CA ALA A 35 -3.42 45.13 -17.95
C ALA A 35 -4.02 45.43 -19.35
N LEU A 36 -4.84 44.53 -19.89
CA LEU A 36 -5.45 44.67 -21.22
C LEU A 36 -6.71 45.55 -21.23
N LYS A 37 -7.52 45.50 -20.16
CA LYS A 37 -8.85 46.13 -20.11
C LYS A 37 -8.99 47.25 -19.09
N GLY A 38 -7.94 47.52 -18.32
CA GLY A 38 -7.95 48.48 -17.23
C GLY A 38 -8.53 47.92 -15.93
N THR A 39 -8.51 48.75 -14.88
CA THR A 39 -8.88 48.37 -13.51
C THR A 39 -10.37 48.07 -13.32
N GLU A 40 -11.24 48.48 -14.25
CA GLU A 40 -12.67 48.19 -14.21
C GLU A 40 -12.96 46.68 -14.27
N GLU A 41 -12.09 45.90 -14.92
CA GLU A 41 -12.22 44.44 -15.02
C GLU A 41 -12.16 43.76 -13.65
N ILE A 42 -11.59 44.38 -12.62
CA ILE A 42 -11.62 43.87 -11.23
C ILE A 42 -13.07 43.72 -10.73
N SER A 43 -13.96 44.60 -11.19
CA SER A 43 -15.37 44.60 -10.79
C SER A 43 -16.21 43.52 -11.49
N SER A 44 -15.66 42.85 -12.51
CA SER A 44 -16.34 41.79 -13.24
C SER A 44 -16.62 40.58 -12.34
N TRP A 45 -17.69 39.84 -12.66
CA TRP A 45 -18.03 38.63 -11.92
C TRP A 45 -16.90 37.59 -11.95
N ALA A 46 -16.26 37.40 -13.10
CA ALA A 46 -15.17 36.44 -13.26
C ALA A 46 -13.96 36.80 -12.39
N SER A 47 -13.55 38.08 -12.37
CA SER A 47 -12.47 38.57 -11.51
C SER A 47 -12.78 38.38 -10.03
N LYS A 48 -14.02 38.66 -9.60
CA LYS A 48 -14.47 38.42 -8.21
C LYS A 48 -14.38 36.95 -7.82
N VAL A 49 -14.77 36.03 -8.71
CA VAL A 49 -14.64 34.58 -8.46
C VAL A 49 -13.17 34.17 -8.32
N VAL A 50 -12.28 34.67 -9.19
CA VAL A 50 -10.85 34.39 -9.11
C VAL A 50 -10.22 34.93 -7.83
N ILE A 51 -10.54 36.17 -7.46
CA ILE A 51 -10.07 36.79 -6.21
C ILE A 51 -10.58 36.02 -5.00
N GLY A 52 -11.88 35.70 -4.96
CA GLY A 52 -12.49 34.93 -3.88
C GLY A 52 -11.86 33.55 -3.73
N TYR A 53 -11.61 32.85 -4.84
CA TYR A 53 -10.86 31.60 -4.85
C TYR A 53 -9.43 31.78 -4.31
N GLY A 54 -8.71 32.82 -4.76
CA GLY A 54 -7.35 33.10 -4.28
C GLY A 54 -7.29 33.34 -2.77
N ILE A 55 -8.27 34.09 -2.22
CA ILE A 55 -8.41 34.30 -0.78
C ILE A 55 -8.71 32.98 -0.07
N LEU A 56 -9.67 32.18 -0.57
CA LEU A 56 -10.02 30.89 0.00
C LEU A 56 -8.83 29.93 0.04
N ASP A 57 -8.08 29.82 -1.05
CA ASP A 57 -6.91 28.95 -1.16
C ASP A 57 -5.77 29.44 -0.25
N ALA A 58 -5.59 30.76 -0.09
CA ALA A 58 -4.62 31.33 0.84
C ALA A 58 -4.99 31.06 2.31
N LEU A 59 -6.27 31.21 2.67
CA LEU A 59 -6.76 30.89 4.02
C LEU A 59 -6.60 29.39 4.30
N TYR A 60 -6.99 28.53 3.37
CA TYR A 60 -6.75 27.10 3.45
C TYR A 60 -5.25 26.78 3.62
N ALA A 61 -4.39 27.42 2.84
CA ALA A 61 -2.95 27.21 2.93
C ALA A 61 -2.44 27.57 4.34
N LEU A 62 -2.81 28.75 4.84
CA LEU A 62 -2.37 29.28 6.13
C LEU A 62 -2.88 28.47 7.32
N PHE A 63 -4.16 28.14 7.34
CA PHE A 63 -4.83 27.56 8.51
C PHE A 63 -4.92 26.03 8.49
N ILE A 64 -4.75 25.39 7.34
CA ILE A 64 -4.92 23.93 7.19
C ILE A 64 -3.65 23.29 6.64
N TYR A 65 -3.22 23.67 5.44
CA TYR A 65 -2.10 23.00 4.76
C TYR A 65 -0.78 23.17 5.51
N TYR A 66 -0.38 24.39 5.87
CA TYR A 66 0.91 24.62 6.55
C TYR A 66 0.98 23.99 7.94
N PRO A 67 -0.05 24.10 8.82
CA PRO A 67 -0.07 23.38 10.08
C PRO A 67 0.01 21.86 9.89
N TYR A 68 -0.73 21.31 8.93
CA TYR A 68 -0.65 19.88 8.60
C TYR A 68 0.75 19.49 8.15
N ASN A 69 1.35 20.26 7.24
CA ASN A 69 2.70 20.02 6.73
C ASN A 69 3.78 20.12 7.81
N ARG A 70 3.60 20.98 8.83
CA ARG A 70 4.48 21.01 10.01
C ARG A 70 4.41 19.70 10.80
N ARG A 71 3.22 19.12 10.95
CA ARG A 71 3.05 17.81 11.62
C ARG A 71 3.79 16.69 10.89
N LEU A 72 3.83 16.72 9.55
CA LEU A 72 4.57 15.74 8.74
C LEU A 72 6.07 15.71 9.05
N LYS A 73 6.63 16.84 9.48
CA LYS A 73 8.06 16.96 9.79
C LYS A 73 8.42 16.45 11.18
N GLN A 74 7.44 16.09 12.01
CA GLN A 74 7.71 15.47 13.31
C GLN A 74 8.34 14.09 13.12
N ALA A 75 9.19 13.67 14.05
CA ALA A 75 9.83 12.35 14.02
C ALA A 75 8.78 11.22 14.13
N ALA A 76 9.07 10.08 13.49
CA ALA A 76 8.24 8.89 13.61
C ALA A 76 8.29 8.36 15.05
N LYS A 77 7.16 7.86 15.55
CA LYS A 77 7.12 7.11 16.80
C LYS A 77 7.27 5.63 16.48
N HIS A 78 8.49 5.13 16.55
CA HIS A 78 8.81 3.75 16.20
C HIS A 78 8.18 2.73 17.15
N PRO A 79 7.83 1.53 16.66
CA PRO A 79 7.38 0.43 17.50
C PRO A 79 8.50 -0.04 18.44
N PRO A 80 8.19 -0.90 19.43
CA PRO A 80 9.20 -1.47 20.32
C PRO A 80 10.36 -2.10 19.54
N ALA A 81 11.58 -1.79 19.97
CA ALA A 81 12.78 -2.33 19.33
C ALA A 81 12.81 -3.85 19.44
N LEU A 82 13.19 -4.50 18.35
CA LEU A 82 13.43 -5.95 18.32
C LEU A 82 14.60 -6.31 19.24
N SER A 83 14.53 -7.47 19.88
CA SER A 83 15.67 -8.01 20.63
C SER A 83 16.85 -8.30 19.67
N PRO A 84 18.11 -8.35 20.17
CA PRO A 84 19.27 -8.68 19.33
C PRO A 84 19.10 -10.01 18.56
N ALA A 85 18.52 -11.03 19.19
CA ALA A 85 18.27 -12.32 18.54
C ALA A 85 17.24 -12.21 17.40
N GLU A 86 16.16 -11.44 17.60
CA GLU A 86 15.14 -11.20 16.57
C GLU A 86 15.68 -10.35 15.42
N ARG A 87 16.46 -9.30 15.71
CA ARG A 87 17.14 -8.49 14.68
C ARG A 87 18.08 -9.35 13.85
N ARG A 88 18.93 -10.17 14.48
CA ARG A 88 19.87 -11.05 13.77
C ARG A 88 19.14 -12.04 12.88
N LYS A 89 18.06 -12.64 13.38
CA LYS A 89 17.20 -13.54 12.60
C LYS A 89 16.59 -12.81 11.40
N LEU A 90 16.08 -11.60 11.59
CA LEU A 90 15.50 -10.78 10.52
C LEU A 90 16.56 -10.39 9.48
N PHE A 91 17.73 -9.93 9.92
CA PHE A 91 18.87 -9.55 9.07
C PHE A 91 19.31 -10.71 8.17
N ILE A 92 19.52 -11.90 8.75
CA ILE A 92 19.88 -13.11 8.00
C ILE A 92 18.77 -13.47 7.02
N ARG A 93 17.50 -13.44 7.44
CA ARG A 93 16.35 -13.77 6.58
C ARG A 93 16.24 -12.84 5.38
N CYS A 94 16.44 -11.53 5.58
CA CYS A 94 16.53 -10.57 4.49
C CYS A 94 17.66 -10.96 3.54
N HIS A 95 18.89 -11.15 4.04
CA HIS A 95 20.03 -11.47 3.18
C HIS A 95 19.88 -12.78 2.41
N ASN A 96 19.23 -13.79 2.99
CA ASN A 96 18.93 -15.05 2.31
C ASN A 96 17.93 -14.91 1.15
N ASN A 97 17.21 -13.80 1.09
CA ASN A 97 16.18 -13.49 0.11
C ASN A 97 16.51 -12.23 -0.72
N ILE A 98 17.80 -11.88 -0.82
CA ILE A 98 18.28 -10.87 -1.76
C ILE A 98 18.78 -11.57 -3.04
N PRO A 99 18.19 -11.31 -4.23
CA PRO A 99 18.64 -11.95 -5.47
C PRO A 99 20.06 -11.51 -5.88
N ASP A 100 20.33 -10.21 -5.77
CA ASP A 100 21.63 -9.61 -6.10
C ASP A 100 21.97 -8.51 -5.08
N ILE A 101 22.97 -8.77 -4.24
CA ILE A 101 23.35 -7.88 -3.15
C ILE A 101 23.94 -6.56 -3.65
N ALA A 102 24.61 -6.57 -4.81
CA ALA A 102 25.20 -5.36 -5.38
C ALA A 102 24.13 -4.38 -5.85
N SER A 103 23.14 -4.86 -6.62
CA SER A 103 21.98 -4.05 -7.05
C SER A 103 21.11 -3.64 -5.87
N TYR A 104 20.92 -4.53 -4.88
CA TYR A 104 20.21 -4.24 -3.64
C TYR A 104 20.80 -3.01 -2.94
N LEU A 105 22.12 -3.02 -2.67
CA LEU A 105 22.79 -1.89 -2.03
C LEU A 105 22.67 -0.65 -2.91
N ARG A 106 23.05 -0.72 -4.19
CA ARG A 106 23.00 0.45 -5.08
C ARG A 106 21.63 1.11 -5.08
N LYS A 107 20.55 0.34 -5.12
CA LYS A 107 19.19 0.90 -5.17
C LYS A 107 18.73 1.48 -3.83
N TRP A 108 19.09 0.88 -2.69
CA TRP A 108 18.92 1.50 -1.36
C TRP A 108 19.73 2.80 -1.20
N PHE A 109 20.85 2.92 -1.90
CA PHE A 109 21.67 4.14 -2.01
C PHE A 109 21.31 5.00 -3.23
N LEU A 110 20.04 5.03 -3.63
CA LEU A 110 19.51 5.92 -4.68
C LEU A 110 20.19 5.76 -6.05
N ASN A 111 20.62 4.54 -6.39
CA ASN A 111 21.42 4.18 -7.56
C ASN A 111 22.80 4.88 -7.63
N ALA A 112 23.37 5.25 -6.48
CA ALA A 112 24.70 5.82 -6.39
C ALA A 112 25.79 4.92 -7.00
N PRO A 113 26.90 5.51 -7.48
CA PRO A 113 28.08 4.75 -7.86
C PRO A 113 28.62 3.93 -6.68
N GLN A 114 29.05 2.70 -6.95
CA GLN A 114 29.58 1.80 -5.93
C GLN A 114 30.77 2.39 -5.16
N SER A 115 31.59 3.22 -5.81
CA SER A 115 32.73 3.91 -5.17
C SER A 115 32.33 4.93 -4.09
N ASP A 116 31.09 5.42 -4.14
CA ASP A 116 30.56 6.41 -3.22
C ASP A 116 29.86 5.77 -2.02
N ILE A 117 29.61 4.47 -2.06
CA ILE A 117 29.05 3.68 -0.95
C ILE A 117 30.22 3.14 -0.12
N ARG A 118 30.37 3.68 1.10
CA ARG A 118 31.46 3.32 2.02
C ARG A 118 30.93 2.80 3.35
N LYS A 119 31.83 2.35 4.23
CA LYS A 119 31.48 1.71 5.52
C LYS A 119 30.48 2.54 6.32
N ASP A 120 30.68 3.86 6.44
CA ASP A 120 29.79 4.70 7.26
C ASP A 120 28.42 4.90 6.62
N ASN A 121 28.32 4.90 5.28
CA ASN A 121 27.02 4.96 4.60
C ASN A 121 26.23 3.65 4.84
N VAL A 122 26.89 2.51 4.79
CA VAL A 122 26.26 1.20 5.05
C VAL A 122 25.86 1.06 6.52
N ARG A 123 26.69 1.52 7.47
CA ARG A 123 26.32 1.57 8.89
C ARG A 123 25.07 2.43 9.12
N GLU A 124 25.00 3.61 8.51
CA GLU A 124 23.83 4.49 8.59
C GLU A 124 22.56 3.79 8.08
N PHE A 125 22.65 3.10 6.94
CA PHE A 125 21.53 2.33 6.40
C PHE A 125 21.07 1.21 7.34
N ILE A 126 22.00 0.41 7.89
CA ILE A 126 21.66 -0.69 8.80
C ILE A 126 21.04 -0.16 10.10
N SER A 127 21.55 0.95 10.63
CA SER A 127 21.07 1.59 11.85
C SER A 127 19.60 2.00 11.73
N TRP A 128 19.22 2.56 10.58
CA TRP A 128 17.81 2.77 10.27
C TRP A 128 17.05 1.46 10.08
N ALA A 129 17.49 0.61 9.17
CA ALA A 129 16.72 -0.54 8.69
C ALA A 129 16.40 -1.55 9.81
N PHE A 130 17.36 -1.81 10.70
CA PHE A 130 17.24 -2.87 11.72
C PHE A 130 17.10 -2.34 13.15
N PHE A 131 17.61 -1.13 13.44
CA PHE A 131 17.60 -0.56 14.80
C PHE A 131 16.63 0.62 14.97
N ASP A 132 16.04 1.15 13.88
CA ASP A 132 15.18 2.34 13.91
C ASP A 132 15.87 3.60 14.49
N LYS A 133 17.19 3.73 14.32
CA LYS A 133 18.01 4.80 14.92
C LYS A 133 18.74 5.63 13.87
N ASP A 134 18.98 6.89 14.24
CA ASP A 134 20.02 7.72 13.64
C ASP A 134 21.39 7.38 14.23
N VAL A 135 22.43 7.52 13.39
CA VAL A 135 23.82 7.25 13.77
C VAL A 135 24.24 8.15 14.94
N GLY A 136 24.98 7.59 15.89
CA GLY A 136 25.47 8.26 17.10
C GLY A 136 24.59 8.05 18.33
N HIS A 137 23.51 7.27 18.23
CA HIS A 137 22.61 6.93 19.34
C HIS A 137 22.66 5.43 19.71
N GLU A 138 23.62 4.70 19.17
CA GLU A 138 23.86 3.29 19.44
C GLU A 138 24.65 3.09 20.74
N THR A 139 24.33 2.02 21.45
CA THR A 139 25.12 1.52 22.57
C THR A 139 26.36 0.78 22.08
N ALA A 140 27.35 0.56 22.96
CA ALA A 140 28.55 -0.21 22.61
C ALA A 140 28.22 -1.61 22.05
N ALA A 141 27.24 -2.31 22.65
CA ALA A 141 26.80 -3.63 22.18
C ALA A 141 26.11 -3.57 20.80
N GLU A 142 25.37 -2.50 20.51
CA GLU A 142 24.75 -2.30 19.19
C GLU A 142 25.80 -1.96 18.12
N LEU A 143 26.87 -1.25 18.48
CA LEU A 143 28.00 -0.99 17.58
C LEU A 143 28.73 -2.28 17.21
N GLU A 144 28.94 -3.19 18.16
CA GLU A 144 29.49 -4.53 17.89
C GLU A 144 28.59 -5.32 16.93
N GLU A 145 27.28 -5.35 17.17
CA GLU A 145 26.31 -6.01 16.29
C GLU A 145 26.26 -5.39 14.88
N LEU A 146 26.38 -4.06 14.77
CA LEU A 146 26.46 -3.35 13.49
C LEU A 146 27.71 -3.74 12.70
N ASP A 147 28.85 -3.89 13.38
CA ASP A 147 30.10 -4.33 12.75
C ASP A 147 30.03 -5.78 12.27
N GLU A 148 29.33 -6.66 13.00
CA GLU A 148 29.01 -8.01 12.54
C GLU A 148 28.17 -7.98 11.25
N TYR A 149 27.10 -7.17 11.22
CA TYR A 149 26.25 -7.04 10.03
C TYR A 149 27.01 -6.46 8.84
N LEU A 150 27.88 -5.47 9.06
CA LEU A 150 28.73 -4.92 8.02
C LEU A 150 29.68 -5.98 7.44
N ALA A 151 30.29 -6.81 8.29
CA ALA A 151 31.17 -7.89 7.85
C ALA A 151 30.42 -8.93 7.00
N VAL A 152 29.18 -9.27 7.34
CA VAL A 152 28.33 -10.16 6.52
C VAL A 152 28.05 -9.54 5.15
N ILE A 153 27.77 -8.23 5.09
CA ILE A 153 27.56 -7.53 3.82
C ILE A 153 28.84 -7.54 2.97
N GLU A 154 30.00 -7.18 3.55
CA GLU A 154 31.30 -7.19 2.85
C GLU A 154 31.65 -8.58 2.32
N HIS A 155 31.35 -9.63 3.10
CA HIS A 155 31.53 -11.00 2.67
C HIS A 155 30.63 -11.34 1.46
N ARG A 156 29.35 -10.97 1.51
CA ARG A 156 28.38 -11.29 0.44
C ARG A 156 28.60 -10.49 -0.84
N ILE A 157 29.00 -9.23 -0.76
CA ILE A 157 29.31 -8.42 -1.95
C ILE A 157 30.64 -8.81 -2.60
N GLY A 158 31.49 -9.58 -1.91
CA GLY A 158 32.76 -10.09 -2.44
C GLY A 158 33.89 -9.07 -2.48
N TYR A 159 33.76 -7.92 -1.79
CA TYR A 159 34.81 -6.91 -1.69
C TYR A 159 34.69 -6.11 -0.38
N GLN A 160 35.80 -5.49 0.02
CA GLN A 160 35.85 -4.61 1.20
C GLN A 160 35.40 -3.20 0.85
N LEU A 161 34.50 -2.64 1.65
CA LEU A 161 34.05 -1.25 1.52
C LEU A 161 35.18 -0.32 1.98
N ARG A 162 35.35 0.80 1.26
CA ARG A 162 36.35 1.81 1.65
C ARG A 162 36.00 2.41 3.01
N PRO A 163 37.00 2.76 3.84
CA PRO A 163 36.74 3.40 5.13
C PRO A 163 36.16 4.81 4.98
N GLY A 164 35.50 5.27 6.04
CA GLY A 164 34.90 6.61 6.15
C GLY A 164 33.55 6.75 5.44
N ARG A 165 33.06 7.99 5.38
CA ARG A 165 31.83 8.36 4.70
C ARG A 165 32.07 8.74 3.24
N GLY A 166 31.33 8.11 2.33
CA GLY A 166 31.27 8.47 0.92
C GLY A 166 30.14 9.44 0.60
N LYS A 167 29.99 9.78 -0.68
CA LYS A 167 28.99 10.76 -1.16
C LYS A 167 27.57 10.20 -1.30
N ALA A 168 27.40 8.89 -1.19
CA ALA A 168 26.10 8.25 -1.34
C ALA A 168 25.17 8.57 -0.15
N GLU A 169 23.88 8.70 -0.43
CA GLU A 169 22.82 8.83 0.58
C GLU A 169 21.97 7.57 0.59
N SER A 170 21.66 7.05 1.78
CA SER A 170 20.75 5.93 1.95
C SER A 170 19.30 6.42 2.02
N LEU A 171 18.37 5.62 1.48
CA LEU A 171 16.94 5.83 1.67
C LEU A 171 16.55 5.32 3.07
N ARG A 172 16.01 6.20 3.92
CA ARG A 172 15.59 5.90 5.30
C ARG A 172 14.18 6.44 5.56
N LEU A 173 13.16 5.73 5.09
CA LEU A 173 11.77 6.23 4.98
C LEU A 173 11.25 6.99 6.21
N THR A 174 11.47 6.44 7.40
CA THR A 174 10.91 6.96 8.65
C THR A 174 11.69 8.12 9.26
N LEU A 175 12.94 8.31 8.83
CA LEU A 175 13.86 9.33 9.34
C LEU A 175 14.05 10.47 8.34
N ASP A 176 14.08 10.16 7.05
CA ASP A 176 14.25 11.13 5.99
C ASP A 176 13.13 12.19 5.98
N ASN A 177 13.45 13.33 5.37
CA ASN A 177 12.47 14.35 5.07
C ASN A 177 11.40 13.82 4.11
N ILE A 178 10.15 14.17 4.37
CA ILE A 178 9.01 13.81 3.54
C ILE A 178 8.86 14.86 2.45
N GLU A 179 8.93 14.42 1.19
CA GLU A 179 8.61 15.26 0.04
C GLU A 179 7.10 15.25 -0.20
N VAL A 180 6.48 16.43 -0.14
CA VAL A 180 5.07 16.63 -0.49
C VAL A 180 4.92 17.73 -1.51
N ARG A 181 3.81 17.69 -2.24
CA ARG A 181 3.41 18.76 -3.16
C ARG A 181 2.16 19.44 -2.63
N TYR A 182 2.03 20.73 -2.93
CA TYR A 182 0.83 21.48 -2.55
C TYR A 182 -0.41 20.89 -3.23
N ARG A 183 -1.52 20.88 -2.49
CA ARG A 183 -2.83 20.43 -2.95
C ARG A 183 -3.80 21.57 -2.71
N SER A 184 -4.22 22.22 -3.79
CA SER A 184 -5.12 23.37 -3.74
C SER A 184 -6.52 22.98 -3.27
N VAL A 185 -7.32 23.98 -2.92
CA VAL A 185 -8.74 23.79 -2.60
C VAL A 185 -9.48 23.13 -3.78
N VAL A 186 -9.13 23.46 -5.03
CA VAL A 186 -9.72 22.82 -6.21
C VAL A 186 -9.46 21.32 -6.23
N TRP A 187 -8.24 20.89 -5.90
CA TRP A 187 -7.91 19.47 -5.82
C TRP A 187 -8.81 18.75 -4.81
N TYR A 188 -8.90 19.27 -3.58
CA TYR A 188 -9.74 18.64 -2.56
C TYR A 188 -11.23 18.73 -2.87
N PHE A 189 -11.69 19.78 -3.56
CA PHE A 189 -13.05 19.84 -4.09
C PHE A 189 -13.32 18.70 -5.09
N MET A 190 -12.40 18.43 -6.02
CA MET A 190 -12.51 17.29 -6.95
C MET A 190 -12.56 15.95 -6.22
N ILE A 191 -11.71 15.76 -5.20
CA ILE A 191 -11.75 14.56 -4.34
C ILE A 191 -13.10 14.43 -3.63
N GLY A 192 -13.70 15.53 -3.16
CA GLY A 192 -15.04 15.53 -2.58
C GLY A 192 -16.14 15.09 -3.57
N ILE A 193 -16.06 15.53 -4.83
CA ILE A 193 -17.00 15.10 -5.89
C ILE A 193 -16.88 13.60 -6.16
N VAL A 194 -15.65 13.10 -6.34
CA VAL A 194 -15.39 11.68 -6.61
C VAL A 194 -15.89 10.82 -5.44
N ASP A 195 -15.67 11.25 -4.22
CA ASP A 195 -16.13 10.56 -3.01
C ASP A 195 -17.65 10.52 -2.90
N LEU A 196 -18.34 11.63 -3.22
CA LEU A 196 -19.81 11.66 -3.26
C LEU A 196 -20.37 10.75 -4.38
N ALA A 197 -19.75 10.76 -5.55
CA ALA A 197 -20.12 9.87 -6.66
C ALA A 197 -19.91 8.40 -6.27
N THR A 198 -18.77 8.08 -5.65
CA THR A 198 -18.46 6.74 -5.11
C THR A 198 -19.54 6.31 -4.11
N HIS A 199 -19.94 7.21 -3.21
CA HIS A 199 -20.98 6.94 -2.23
C HIS A 199 -22.32 6.59 -2.88
N PHE A 200 -22.78 7.40 -3.83
CA PHE A 200 -24.03 7.14 -4.55
C PHE A 200 -23.98 5.81 -5.32
N LEU A 201 -22.87 5.50 -5.97
CA LEU A 201 -22.72 4.26 -6.75
C LEU A 201 -22.68 3.02 -5.86
N LEU A 202 -21.95 3.05 -4.74
CA LEU A 202 -21.94 1.93 -3.77
C LEU A 202 -23.32 1.72 -3.13
N PHE A 203 -24.01 2.81 -2.79
CA PHE A 203 -25.39 2.73 -2.29
C PHE A 203 -26.33 2.07 -3.31
N ARG A 204 -26.25 2.47 -4.59
CA ARG A 204 -27.00 1.82 -5.68
C ARG A 204 -26.64 0.35 -5.89
N GLN A 205 -25.41 -0.04 -5.56
CA GLN A 205 -24.96 -1.43 -5.61
C GLN A 205 -25.40 -2.25 -4.37
N GLY A 206 -26.15 -1.66 -3.44
CA GLY A 206 -26.67 -2.34 -2.24
C GLY A 206 -25.74 -2.30 -1.04
N PHE A 207 -24.69 -1.49 -1.06
CA PHE A 207 -23.82 -1.31 0.11
C PHE A 207 -24.40 -0.26 1.07
N GLN A 208 -24.15 -0.49 2.35
CA GLN A 208 -24.50 0.38 3.46
C GLN A 208 -23.25 1.09 3.97
N TYR A 209 -23.29 2.41 4.06
CA TYR A 209 -22.15 3.20 4.53
C TYR A 209 -22.17 3.34 6.06
N TYR A 210 -21.06 2.96 6.70
CA TYR A 210 -20.81 3.18 8.12
C TYR A 210 -19.70 4.23 8.27
N ALA A 211 -20.08 5.44 8.68
CA ALA A 211 -19.13 6.52 8.91
C ALA A 211 -18.37 6.32 10.24
N GLN A 212 -17.17 6.91 10.35
CA GLN A 212 -16.47 6.96 11.63
C GLN A 212 -17.32 7.71 12.68
N PRO A 213 -17.04 7.55 13.99
CA PRO A 213 -17.61 8.40 15.02
C PRO A 213 -17.36 9.89 14.73
N LYS A 214 -18.28 10.76 15.19
CA LYS A 214 -18.33 12.19 14.82
C LYS A 214 -16.99 12.93 14.95
N PRO A 215 -16.22 12.79 16.05
CA PRO A 215 -14.95 13.52 16.20
C PRO A 215 -13.95 13.20 15.08
N TYR A 216 -13.86 11.93 14.68
CA TYR A 216 -12.98 11.51 13.60
C TYR A 216 -13.50 11.96 12.23
N SER A 217 -14.80 11.74 11.97
CA SER A 217 -15.43 12.11 10.69
C SER A 217 -15.28 13.61 10.37
N TYR A 218 -15.43 14.48 11.37
CA TYR A 218 -15.37 15.93 11.17
C TYR A 218 -13.94 16.48 11.10
N SER A 219 -12.94 15.66 11.42
CA SER A 219 -11.52 16.02 11.31
C SER A 219 -10.92 15.77 9.91
N VAL A 220 -11.65 15.07 9.04
CA VAL A 220 -11.19 14.69 7.70
C VAL A 220 -11.35 15.86 6.74
N ILE A 221 -10.30 16.14 5.96
CA ILE A 221 -10.31 17.19 4.95
C ILE A 221 -10.06 16.58 3.56
N PRO A 222 -10.93 16.88 2.57
CA PRO A 222 -12.14 17.70 2.67
C PRO A 222 -13.22 17.02 3.53
N LEU A 223 -14.09 17.84 4.14
CA LEU A 223 -15.22 17.36 4.92
C LEU A 223 -16.10 16.47 4.05
N ARG A 224 -16.37 15.26 4.53
CA ARG A 224 -17.15 14.25 3.80
C ARG A 224 -18.64 14.49 4.00
N LEU A 225 -19.33 14.97 2.97
CA LEU A 225 -20.76 15.32 3.04
C LEU A 225 -21.62 14.12 3.48
N GLN A 226 -21.35 12.94 2.95
CA GLN A 226 -22.04 11.70 3.33
C GLN A 226 -21.85 11.33 4.80
N SER A 227 -20.74 11.73 5.42
CA SER A 227 -20.47 11.51 6.85
C SER A 227 -21.19 12.52 7.74
N LEU A 228 -21.80 13.58 7.20
CA LEU A 228 -22.61 14.53 7.97
C LEU A 228 -24.02 13.98 8.21
N PHE A 229 -24.61 13.33 7.21
CA PHE A 229 -26.03 12.98 7.20
C PHE A 229 -26.32 11.51 7.54
N THR A 230 -25.32 10.62 7.51
CA THR A 230 -25.56 9.21 7.86
C THR A 230 -25.81 9.02 9.36
N GLU A 231 -26.87 8.26 9.67
CA GLU A 231 -27.17 7.75 11.01
C GLU A 231 -26.30 6.54 11.35
N LYS A 232 -25.90 5.76 10.34
CA LYS A 232 -25.07 4.56 10.52
C LYS A 232 -23.63 4.95 10.84
N ARG A 233 -23.21 4.65 12.06
CA ARG A 233 -21.86 4.89 12.56
C ARG A 233 -21.18 3.57 12.88
N SER A 234 -19.90 3.52 12.56
CA SER A 234 -19.03 2.43 12.96
C SER A 234 -18.87 2.43 14.47
N ILE A 235 -18.88 1.23 15.06
CA ILE A 235 -18.48 1.00 16.46
C ILE A 235 -16.97 1.24 16.65
N SER A 236 -16.20 1.17 15.56
CA SER A 236 -14.76 1.39 15.53
C SER A 236 -14.41 2.75 14.92
N GLN A 237 -13.12 3.12 14.98
CA GLN A 237 -12.59 4.31 14.33
C GLN A 237 -12.47 4.16 12.80
N LEU A 238 -12.89 3.04 12.23
CA LEU A 238 -12.78 2.76 10.80
C LEU A 238 -14.10 3.08 10.08
N SER A 239 -14.03 3.80 8.96
CA SER A 239 -15.15 3.88 8.01
C SER A 239 -15.13 2.69 7.06
N TYR A 240 -16.30 2.20 6.69
CA TYR A 240 -16.42 1.08 5.77
C TYR A 240 -17.77 1.06 5.07
N TRP A 241 -17.82 0.26 4.01
CA TRP A 241 -19.03 -0.08 3.29
C TRP A 241 -19.36 -1.54 3.54
N TYR A 242 -20.62 -1.80 3.87
CA TYR A 242 -21.10 -3.10 4.26
C TYR A 242 -22.16 -3.61 3.29
N ARG A 243 -21.97 -4.81 2.77
CA ARG A 243 -23.00 -5.57 2.07
C ARG A 243 -23.31 -6.83 2.91
N PRO A 244 -24.59 -7.10 3.25
CA PRO A 244 -24.96 -8.28 4.01
C PRO A 244 -24.53 -9.59 3.33
N HIS A 245 -24.19 -10.59 4.15
CA HIS A 245 -23.86 -11.92 3.68
C HIS A 245 -25.10 -12.82 3.73
N THR A 246 -25.47 -13.42 2.60
CA THR A 246 -26.61 -14.34 2.52
C THR A 246 -26.23 -15.72 2.01
N ALA A 247 -25.12 -15.82 1.24
CA ALA A 247 -24.60 -17.10 0.76
C ALA A 247 -24.26 -18.06 1.92
N ARG A 248 -24.70 -19.32 1.81
CA ARG A 248 -24.50 -20.34 2.85
C ARG A 248 -23.21 -21.16 2.67
N ASP A 249 -22.75 -21.24 1.43
CA ASP A 249 -21.63 -22.04 0.95
C ASP A 249 -20.37 -21.20 0.69
N LYS A 250 -20.39 -19.91 1.03
CA LYS A 250 -19.27 -18.98 0.82
C LYS A 250 -18.85 -18.31 2.12
N LEU A 251 -17.64 -17.78 2.13
CA LEU A 251 -17.10 -16.92 3.16
C LEU A 251 -17.51 -15.47 2.85
N PRO A 252 -17.82 -14.65 3.87
CA PRO A 252 -17.87 -13.21 3.69
C PRO A 252 -16.45 -12.65 3.45
N LEU A 253 -16.37 -11.49 2.79
CA LEU A 253 -15.11 -10.89 2.33
C LEU A 253 -14.81 -9.59 3.06
N VAL A 254 -13.61 -9.49 3.62
CA VAL A 254 -13.02 -8.22 4.06
C VAL A 254 -12.11 -7.70 2.94
N PHE A 255 -12.47 -6.55 2.38
CA PHE A 255 -11.74 -5.90 1.29
C PHE A 255 -10.93 -4.71 1.82
N LEU A 256 -9.63 -4.70 1.55
CA LEU A 256 -8.65 -3.71 1.99
C LEU A 256 -8.01 -3.04 0.76
N HIS A 257 -8.33 -1.77 0.53
CA HIS A 257 -7.88 -1.04 -0.65
C HIS A 257 -6.43 -0.52 -0.54
N GLY A 258 -5.86 -0.20 -1.70
CA GLY A 258 -4.55 0.45 -1.84
C GLY A 258 -4.60 1.97 -1.79
N ILE A 259 -3.44 2.62 -1.85
CA ILE A 259 -3.32 4.08 -1.91
C ILE A 259 -4.05 4.63 -3.14
N GLY A 260 -4.81 5.72 -2.96
CA GLY A 260 -5.46 6.41 -4.07
C GLY A 260 -6.60 7.31 -3.65
N ILE A 261 -7.68 7.31 -4.41
CA ILE A 261 -8.87 8.18 -4.23
C ILE A 261 -10.03 7.44 -3.54
N GLY A 262 -9.71 6.64 -2.52
CA GLY A 262 -10.68 5.81 -1.80
C GLY A 262 -11.16 4.62 -2.64
N LEU A 263 -12.45 4.29 -2.53
CA LEU A 263 -13.02 3.09 -3.15
C LEU A 263 -13.38 3.22 -4.64
N TRP A 264 -13.25 4.42 -5.23
CA TRP A 264 -13.60 4.67 -6.63
C TRP A 264 -13.02 3.66 -7.64
N PRO A 265 -11.71 3.31 -7.60
CA PRO A 265 -11.13 2.37 -8.57
C PRO A 265 -11.73 0.97 -8.50
N TYR A 266 -12.35 0.61 -7.38
CA TYR A 266 -12.80 -0.76 -7.10
C TYR A 266 -14.29 -0.96 -7.35
N LEU A 267 -15.02 0.09 -7.79
CA LEU A 267 -16.47 0.02 -8.02
C LEU A 267 -16.89 -1.08 -9.00
N GLN A 268 -16.10 -1.31 -10.05
CA GLN A 268 -16.37 -2.38 -11.02
C GLN A 268 -16.21 -3.75 -10.38
N TYR A 269 -15.05 -4.00 -9.75
CA TYR A 269 -14.76 -5.25 -9.04
C TYR A 269 -15.79 -5.56 -7.94
N LEU A 270 -16.11 -4.60 -7.07
CA LEU A 270 -17.08 -4.76 -5.98
C LEU A 270 -18.48 -5.10 -6.51
N SER A 271 -18.89 -4.47 -7.62
CA SER A 271 -20.14 -4.81 -8.30
C SER A 271 -20.10 -6.20 -8.92
N SER A 272 -18.97 -6.58 -9.52
CA SER A 272 -18.81 -7.87 -10.19
C SER A 272 -18.89 -9.03 -9.21
N LEU A 273 -18.42 -8.90 -7.96
CA LEU A 273 -18.43 -10.00 -6.98
C LEU A 273 -19.78 -10.71 -6.84
N ASN A 274 -20.87 -9.96 -6.80
CA ASN A 274 -22.22 -10.50 -6.65
C ASN A 274 -23.09 -10.40 -7.92
N GLN A 275 -22.49 -10.05 -9.05
CA GLN A 275 -23.22 -9.97 -10.31
C GLN A 275 -23.74 -11.35 -10.73
N GLY A 276 -25.04 -11.44 -10.96
CA GLY A 276 -25.72 -12.67 -11.41
C GLY A 276 -26.15 -13.64 -10.29
N PHE A 277 -25.82 -13.35 -9.03
CA PHE A 277 -26.29 -14.15 -7.89
C PHE A 277 -27.67 -13.67 -7.40
N GLY A 278 -28.51 -14.61 -6.94
CA GLY A 278 -29.77 -14.29 -6.27
C GLY A 278 -29.55 -13.60 -4.92
N GLU A 279 -30.62 -13.03 -4.34
CA GLU A 279 -30.53 -12.32 -3.05
C GLU A 279 -30.03 -13.22 -1.90
N ASP A 280 -30.31 -14.53 -1.96
CA ASP A 280 -29.89 -15.52 -0.96
C ASP A 280 -28.48 -16.11 -1.19
N GLU A 281 -27.76 -15.65 -2.21
CA GLU A 281 -26.46 -16.20 -2.63
C GLU A 281 -25.33 -15.15 -2.65
N GLN A 282 -25.55 -14.04 -1.95
CA GLN A 282 -24.65 -12.90 -1.96
C GLN A 282 -23.48 -13.12 -0.99
N ILE A 283 -22.27 -12.94 -1.51
CA ILE A 283 -21.07 -12.77 -0.68
C ILE A 283 -21.21 -11.44 0.06
N GLY A 284 -21.18 -11.48 1.39
CA GLY A 284 -21.16 -10.25 2.19
C GLY A 284 -19.79 -9.61 2.10
N ILE A 285 -19.76 -8.28 2.07
CA ILE A 285 -18.52 -7.53 1.86
C ILE A 285 -18.41 -6.43 2.91
N ILE A 286 -17.30 -6.42 3.63
CA ILE A 286 -16.83 -5.26 4.39
C ILE A 286 -15.71 -4.66 3.56
N ALA A 287 -16.02 -3.63 2.79
CA ALA A 287 -15.04 -2.83 2.08
C ALA A 287 -14.57 -1.70 3.00
N LEU A 288 -13.42 -1.94 3.63
CA LEU A 288 -12.80 -0.95 4.51
C LEU A 288 -12.43 0.28 3.68
N GLU A 289 -12.66 1.46 4.22
CA GLU A 289 -12.23 2.71 3.62
C GLU A 289 -11.21 3.38 4.56
N TYR A 290 -9.93 3.06 4.34
CA TYR A 290 -8.81 3.55 5.13
C TYR A 290 -8.42 4.96 4.67
N LEU A 291 -9.00 5.96 5.33
CA LEU A 291 -8.88 7.36 4.93
C LEU A 291 -7.45 7.94 4.87
N PRO A 292 -6.50 7.55 5.74
CA PRO A 292 -5.14 8.11 5.68
C PRO A 292 -4.40 7.86 4.35
N VAL A 293 -4.82 6.86 3.57
CA VAL A 293 -4.26 6.54 2.25
C VAL A 293 -5.22 6.84 1.09
N SER A 294 -6.25 7.65 1.35
CA SER A 294 -7.34 7.97 0.39
C SER A 294 -7.27 9.41 -0.15
N THR A 295 -6.07 9.99 -0.28
CA THR A 295 -5.83 11.37 -0.76
C THR A 295 -6.59 12.42 0.08
N ARG A 296 -6.43 12.34 1.40
CA ARG A 296 -7.11 13.20 2.38
C ARG A 296 -6.15 13.65 3.46
N LEU A 297 -6.43 14.79 4.07
CA LEU A 297 -5.77 15.18 5.31
C LEU A 297 -6.58 14.60 6.47
N THR A 298 -5.95 13.78 7.29
CA THR A 298 -6.60 13.09 8.42
C THR A 298 -5.83 13.29 9.71
N GLY A 299 -6.31 12.70 10.82
CA GLY A 299 -5.46 12.42 11.97
C GLY A 299 -4.27 11.51 11.63
N ALA A 300 -3.46 11.17 12.64
CA ALA A 300 -2.47 10.12 12.49
C ALA A 300 -3.16 8.80 12.09
N PRO A 301 -2.57 7.98 11.19
CA PRO A 301 -3.00 6.61 10.98
C PRO A 301 -2.98 5.82 12.29
N LEU A 302 -3.79 4.76 12.36
CA LEU A 302 -3.76 3.85 13.50
C LEU A 302 -2.43 3.09 13.51
N SER A 303 -1.86 2.89 14.70
CA SER A 303 -0.77 1.91 14.88
C SER A 303 -1.26 0.49 14.56
N GLN A 304 -0.33 -0.46 14.38
CA GLN A 304 -0.68 -1.85 14.12
C GLN A 304 -1.65 -2.41 15.17
N THR A 305 -1.36 -2.21 16.46
CA THR A 305 -2.19 -2.70 17.57
C THR A 305 -3.57 -2.06 17.58
N GLU A 306 -3.66 -0.75 17.36
CA GLU A 306 -4.94 -0.05 17.28
C GLU A 306 -5.76 -0.53 16.08
N PHE A 307 -5.15 -0.64 14.90
CA PHE A 307 -5.82 -1.17 13.71
C PHE A 307 -6.41 -2.55 13.95
N LEU A 308 -5.62 -3.47 14.54
CA LEU A 308 -6.06 -4.82 14.88
C LEU A 308 -7.23 -4.83 15.87
N ALA A 309 -7.20 -3.96 16.88
CA ALA A 309 -8.33 -3.81 17.81
C ALA A 309 -9.58 -3.28 17.10
N GLN A 310 -9.45 -2.24 16.27
CA GLN A 310 -10.57 -1.62 15.57
C GLN A 310 -11.22 -2.54 14.52
N ILE A 311 -10.42 -3.32 13.78
CA ILE A 311 -10.97 -4.29 12.82
C ILE A 311 -11.61 -5.49 13.53
N THR A 312 -11.06 -5.94 14.67
CA THR A 312 -11.67 -7.02 15.46
C THR A 312 -13.05 -6.60 15.97
N LEU A 313 -13.18 -5.41 16.56
CA LEU A 313 -14.47 -4.86 17.00
C LEU A 313 -15.49 -4.80 15.87
N LEU A 314 -15.05 -4.38 14.67
CA LEU A 314 -15.90 -4.29 13.50
C LEU A 314 -16.36 -5.68 13.03
N LEU A 315 -15.47 -6.67 12.99
CA LEU A 315 -15.81 -8.03 12.60
C LEU A 315 -16.74 -8.72 13.61
N ASP A 316 -16.58 -8.44 14.90
CA ASP A 316 -17.41 -8.98 15.97
C ASP A 316 -18.83 -8.39 15.93
N GLU A 317 -18.97 -7.09 15.64
CA GLU A 317 -20.27 -6.43 15.43
C GLU A 317 -21.09 -7.09 14.32
N HIS A 318 -20.43 -7.55 13.26
CA HIS A 318 -21.07 -8.26 12.14
C HIS A 318 -21.15 -9.78 12.33
N GLY A 319 -20.61 -10.32 13.44
CA GLY A 319 -20.58 -11.76 13.71
C GLY A 319 -19.73 -12.59 12.74
N TRP A 320 -18.66 -12.01 12.18
CA TRP A 320 -17.84 -12.67 11.16
C TRP A 320 -16.67 -13.45 11.77
N ASP A 321 -16.92 -14.66 12.25
CA ASP A 321 -15.89 -15.52 12.84
C ASP A 321 -15.01 -16.24 11.80
N GLN A 322 -15.49 -16.34 10.57
CA GLN A 322 -14.78 -16.94 9.45
C GLN A 322 -14.98 -16.07 8.22
N PHE A 323 -13.88 -15.61 7.61
CA PHE A 323 -13.95 -14.71 6.46
C PHE A 323 -12.74 -14.88 5.54
N ALA A 324 -12.92 -14.42 4.31
CA ALA A 324 -11.84 -14.20 3.34
C ALA A 324 -11.30 -12.78 3.46
N VAL A 325 -10.03 -12.57 3.14
CA VAL A 325 -9.41 -11.23 3.04
C VAL A 325 -8.94 -11.00 1.61
N LEU A 326 -9.28 -9.86 1.02
CA LEU A 326 -8.59 -9.36 -0.16
C LEU A 326 -7.88 -8.05 0.17
N GLY A 327 -6.55 -8.04 0.00
CA GLY A 327 -5.74 -6.82 0.09
C GLY A 327 -5.19 -6.43 -1.27
N HIS A 328 -5.27 -5.15 -1.63
CA HIS A 328 -4.61 -4.61 -2.81
C HIS A 328 -3.54 -3.58 -2.41
N SER A 329 -2.34 -3.68 -2.99
CA SER A 329 -1.27 -2.69 -2.79
C SER A 329 -1.05 -2.42 -1.29
N TYR A 330 -1.16 -1.17 -0.81
CA TYR A 330 -1.09 -0.84 0.63
C TYR A 330 -2.01 -1.71 1.52
N GLY A 331 -3.18 -2.10 1.04
CA GLY A 331 -4.10 -2.99 1.75
C GLY A 331 -3.51 -4.36 2.08
N THR A 332 -2.49 -4.82 1.34
CA THR A 332 -1.76 -6.06 1.69
C THR A 332 -0.89 -5.92 2.93
N ALA A 333 -0.43 -4.71 3.27
CA ALA A 333 0.23 -4.45 4.55
C ALA A 333 -0.74 -4.59 5.73
N LEU A 334 -1.96 -4.05 5.58
CA LEU A 334 -3.03 -4.24 6.57
C LEU A 334 -3.43 -5.71 6.70
N ALA A 335 -3.56 -6.42 5.57
CA ALA A 335 -3.80 -7.86 5.57
C ALA A 335 -2.69 -8.61 6.33
N THR A 336 -1.43 -8.24 6.11
CA THR A 336 -0.27 -8.82 6.80
C THR A 336 -0.37 -8.66 8.31
N HIS A 337 -0.80 -7.49 8.81
CA HIS A 337 -1.04 -7.31 10.23
C HIS A 337 -2.09 -8.28 10.76
N MET A 338 -3.20 -8.48 10.03
CA MET A 338 -4.27 -9.41 10.43
C MET A 338 -3.80 -10.86 10.44
N ILE A 339 -3.00 -11.29 9.45
CA ILE A 339 -2.45 -12.64 9.35
C ILE A 339 -1.48 -12.96 10.49
N LYS A 340 -0.69 -11.98 10.91
CA LYS A 340 0.26 -12.13 12.02
C LYS A 340 -0.41 -12.03 13.39
N SER A 341 -1.65 -11.54 13.46
CA SER A 341 -2.38 -11.42 14.72
C SER A 341 -2.84 -12.79 15.23
N PRO A 342 -2.49 -13.17 16.46
CA PRO A 342 -2.96 -14.43 17.05
C PRO A 342 -4.49 -14.55 17.14
N SER A 343 -5.22 -13.43 17.26
CA SER A 343 -6.67 -13.43 17.38
C SER A 343 -7.41 -13.45 16.04
N LEU A 344 -6.85 -12.84 14.99
CA LEU A 344 -7.50 -12.74 13.67
C LEU A 344 -7.04 -13.83 12.69
N SER A 345 -5.77 -14.25 12.74
CA SER A 345 -5.22 -15.28 11.87
C SER A 345 -6.05 -16.58 11.86
N PRO A 346 -6.59 -17.07 12.99
CA PRO A 346 -7.46 -18.24 12.99
C PRO A 346 -8.81 -18.05 12.28
N ARG A 347 -9.31 -16.80 12.18
CA ARG A 347 -10.59 -16.44 11.55
C ARG A 347 -10.47 -16.30 10.03
N ILE A 348 -9.29 -15.97 9.51
CA ILE A 348 -9.03 -15.83 8.08
C ILE A 348 -8.96 -17.23 7.43
N GLN A 349 -9.98 -17.57 6.62
CA GLN A 349 -10.07 -18.88 5.95
C GLN A 349 -9.52 -18.86 4.52
N SER A 350 -9.34 -17.69 3.92
CA SER A 350 -8.66 -17.54 2.63
C SER A 350 -8.14 -16.12 2.45
N ILE A 351 -7.16 -15.96 1.57
CA ILE A 351 -6.58 -14.65 1.25
C ILE A 351 -6.31 -14.49 -0.23
N VAL A 352 -6.62 -13.29 -0.73
CA VAL A 352 -6.28 -12.83 -2.07
C VAL A 352 -5.42 -11.56 -1.94
N LEU A 353 -4.20 -11.61 -2.46
CA LEU A 353 -3.28 -10.47 -2.45
C LEU A 353 -3.10 -9.96 -3.87
N VAL A 354 -3.49 -8.72 -4.15
CA VAL A 354 -3.42 -8.10 -5.48
C VAL A 354 -2.32 -7.06 -5.50
N ASP A 355 -1.38 -7.18 -6.43
CA ASP A 355 -0.20 -6.32 -6.56
C ASP A 355 0.49 -6.08 -5.20
N PRO A 356 0.94 -7.17 -4.52
CA PRO A 356 1.29 -7.13 -3.11
C PRO A 356 2.60 -6.39 -2.85
N VAL A 357 2.51 -5.23 -2.21
CA VAL A 357 3.69 -4.50 -1.73
C VAL A 357 4.30 -5.14 -0.47
N CYS A 358 3.56 -6.01 0.22
CA CYS A 358 4.00 -6.64 1.46
C CYS A 358 5.01 -7.78 1.25
N ILE A 359 5.05 -8.40 0.07
CA ILE A 359 5.94 -9.53 -0.21
C ILE A 359 7.32 -9.00 -0.61
N LEU A 360 8.38 -9.50 0.02
CA LEU A 360 9.76 -9.02 -0.17
C LEU A 360 9.91 -7.50 0.03
N LEU A 361 9.12 -6.91 0.92
CA LEU A 361 9.13 -5.45 1.18
C LEU A 361 10.49 -4.90 1.65
N HIS A 362 11.40 -5.77 2.11
CA HIS A 362 12.79 -5.40 2.43
C HIS A 362 13.66 -5.13 1.19
N LEU A 363 13.22 -5.54 0.00
CA LEU A 363 13.87 -5.18 -1.25
C LEU A 363 13.58 -3.71 -1.58
N PRO A 364 14.54 -3.02 -2.23
CA PRO A 364 14.46 -1.58 -2.43
C PRO A 364 13.37 -1.14 -3.41
N ASP A 365 12.85 -2.03 -4.25
CA ASP A 365 11.93 -1.72 -5.36
C ASP A 365 10.73 -0.89 -4.93
N VAL A 366 9.92 -1.40 -3.99
CA VAL A 366 8.71 -0.72 -3.54
C VAL A 366 9.04 0.66 -2.97
N ALA A 367 10.00 0.73 -2.03
CA ALA A 367 10.39 1.96 -1.38
C ALA A 367 10.94 2.98 -2.40
N TYR A 368 11.90 2.57 -3.23
CA TYR A 368 12.54 3.44 -4.22
C TYR A 368 11.56 3.90 -5.31
N ASN A 369 10.83 2.96 -5.93
CA ASN A 369 9.93 3.25 -7.05
C ASN A 369 8.77 4.17 -6.64
N PHE A 370 8.29 4.02 -5.40
CA PHE A 370 7.18 4.82 -4.89
C PHE A 370 7.65 6.18 -4.33
N THR A 371 8.78 6.24 -3.60
CA THR A 371 9.14 7.44 -2.81
C THR A 371 10.31 8.27 -3.33
N ARG A 372 11.16 7.71 -4.23
CA ARG A 372 12.40 8.37 -4.67
C ARG A 372 12.62 8.42 -6.17
N ARG A 373 12.02 7.50 -6.94
CA ARG A 373 12.18 7.46 -8.40
C ARG A 373 11.69 8.77 -9.03
N LYS A 374 12.59 9.44 -9.75
CA LYS A 374 12.23 10.62 -10.54
C LYS A 374 11.35 10.18 -11.73
N PRO A 375 10.13 10.73 -11.88
CA PRO A 375 9.21 10.30 -12.93
C PRO A 375 9.71 10.72 -14.31
N ARG A 376 9.63 9.80 -15.27
CA ARG A 376 9.97 9.99 -16.69
C ARG A 376 8.81 9.65 -17.61
N ARG A 377 8.01 8.63 -17.27
CA ARG A 377 6.85 8.17 -18.06
C ARG A 377 5.53 8.73 -17.51
N ALA A 378 4.47 8.69 -18.32
CA ALA A 378 3.18 9.28 -17.95
C ALA A 378 2.57 8.62 -16.68
N ASN A 379 2.57 7.29 -16.62
CA ASN A 379 2.19 6.52 -15.43
C ASN A 379 3.03 6.86 -14.18
N GLU A 380 4.33 7.10 -14.34
CA GLU A 380 5.20 7.52 -13.23
C GLU A 380 4.86 8.93 -12.73
N TYR A 381 4.55 9.88 -13.63
CA TYR A 381 4.07 11.21 -13.23
C TYR A 381 2.72 11.14 -12.52
N GLN A 382 1.82 10.26 -12.98
CA GLN A 382 0.55 10.01 -12.32
C GLN A 382 0.76 9.50 -10.89
N LEU A 383 1.58 8.47 -10.71
CA LEU A 383 1.89 7.92 -9.38
C LEU A 383 2.55 8.96 -8.48
N TRP A 384 3.59 9.64 -8.98
CA TRP A 384 4.35 10.62 -8.22
C TRP A 384 3.48 11.76 -7.71
N TYR A 385 2.63 12.34 -8.55
CA TYR A 385 1.79 13.46 -8.16
C TYR A 385 0.55 13.01 -7.38
N PHE A 386 -0.20 12.02 -7.86
CA PHE A 386 -1.49 11.69 -7.25
C PHE A 386 -1.42 10.72 -6.06
N ALA A 387 -0.29 10.04 -5.85
CA ALA A 387 -0.10 9.13 -4.72
C ALA A 387 1.11 9.54 -3.87
N SER A 388 2.33 9.48 -4.42
CA SER A 388 3.56 9.56 -3.62
C SER A 388 3.77 10.87 -2.88
N THR A 389 3.39 11.99 -3.50
CA THR A 389 3.57 13.34 -2.94
C THR A 389 2.30 13.93 -2.32
N ASP A 390 1.22 13.14 -2.19
CA ASP A 390 0.04 13.55 -1.44
C ASP A 390 0.39 13.70 0.06
N PRO A 391 0.04 14.81 0.72
CA PRO A 391 0.42 15.03 2.11
C PRO A 391 -0.11 13.95 3.09
N GLY A 392 -1.30 13.40 2.86
CA GLY A 392 -1.88 12.35 3.70
C GLY A 392 -1.17 11.01 3.56
N VAL A 393 -0.98 10.59 2.32
CA VAL A 393 -0.24 9.37 1.98
C VAL A 393 1.21 9.47 2.46
N ALA A 394 1.88 10.59 2.18
CA ALA A 394 3.27 10.80 2.54
C ALA A 394 3.46 10.84 4.07
N HIS A 395 2.49 11.38 4.82
CA HIS A 395 2.47 11.24 6.29
C HIS A 395 2.45 9.79 6.72
N SER A 396 1.53 9.02 6.13
CA SER A 396 1.27 7.63 6.50
C SER A 396 2.50 6.77 6.23
N LEU A 397 3.12 6.93 5.07
CA LEU A 397 4.32 6.19 4.70
C LEU A 397 5.58 6.68 5.43
N GLY A 398 5.74 7.99 5.54
CA GLY A 398 6.95 8.58 6.10
C GLY A 398 7.03 8.52 7.62
N ARG A 399 5.92 8.37 8.36
CA ARG A 399 5.94 8.38 9.85
C ARG A 399 5.22 7.23 10.53
N HIS A 400 4.43 6.46 9.80
CA HIS A 400 3.57 5.42 10.39
C HIS A 400 3.62 4.07 9.64
N PHE A 401 4.51 3.92 8.66
CA PHE A 401 4.69 2.67 7.92
C PHE A 401 6.03 2.03 8.28
N PHE A 402 5.97 1.05 9.17
CA PHE A 402 7.14 0.31 9.65
C PHE A 402 7.27 -0.98 8.87
N TRP A 403 8.21 -1.03 7.92
CA TRP A 403 8.35 -2.13 6.96
C TRP A 403 8.44 -3.51 7.62
N LYS A 404 9.03 -3.61 8.82
CA LYS A 404 9.17 -4.85 9.61
C LYS A 404 7.82 -5.43 10.04
N GLU A 405 6.84 -4.57 10.32
CA GLU A 405 5.48 -4.98 10.68
C GLU A 405 4.67 -5.34 9.42
N CYS A 406 4.92 -4.63 8.32
CA CYS A 406 4.18 -4.73 7.06
C CYS A 406 4.66 -5.82 6.10
N ILE A 407 5.89 -6.35 6.26
CA ILE A 407 6.42 -7.40 5.38
C ILE A 407 5.75 -8.74 5.65
N ALA A 408 5.21 -9.39 4.62
CA ALA A 408 4.77 -10.77 4.67
C ALA A 408 5.83 -11.67 4.03
N TRP A 409 6.23 -12.69 4.78
CA TRP A 409 7.05 -13.76 4.23
C TRP A 409 6.16 -14.88 3.69
N LYS A 410 6.71 -15.70 2.80
CA LYS A 410 6.04 -16.88 2.28
C LYS A 410 5.52 -17.79 3.39
N GLU A 411 6.28 -17.92 4.46
CA GLU A 411 5.94 -18.73 5.64
C GLU A 411 4.75 -18.14 6.41
N ASP A 412 4.63 -16.81 6.48
CA ASP A 412 3.48 -16.15 7.15
C ASP A 412 2.19 -16.47 6.40
N VAL A 413 2.26 -16.48 5.07
CA VAL A 413 1.14 -16.80 4.19
C VAL A 413 0.82 -18.30 4.21
N LYS A 414 1.84 -19.17 4.21
CA LYS A 414 1.68 -20.63 4.37
C LYS A 414 1.12 -21.03 5.72
N TYR A 415 1.49 -20.33 6.79
CA TYR A 415 1.00 -20.62 8.14
C TYR A 415 -0.53 -20.58 8.23
N ILE A 416 -1.17 -19.72 7.43
CA ILE A 416 -2.63 -19.71 7.27
C ILE A 416 -3.11 -21.09 6.80
N MET A 417 -2.45 -21.68 5.81
CA MET A 417 -2.83 -22.97 5.22
C MET A 417 -2.57 -24.17 6.13
N GLU A 418 -1.52 -24.12 6.95
CA GLU A 418 -1.02 -25.26 7.73
C GLU A 418 -1.76 -25.48 9.07
N LYS A 419 -2.46 -24.48 9.61
CA LYS A 419 -3.27 -24.62 10.83
C LYS A 419 -4.76 -24.76 10.50
N PRO A 420 -5.26 -25.99 10.28
CA PRO A 420 -6.69 -26.19 10.09
C PRO A 420 -7.46 -25.80 11.35
N TYR A 421 -8.54 -25.03 11.15
CA TYR A 421 -9.48 -24.74 12.22
C TYR A 421 -10.34 -25.98 12.49
N THR A 422 -10.37 -26.44 13.74
CA THR A 422 -11.37 -27.43 14.18
C THR A 422 -12.73 -26.75 14.26
N ILE A 423 -13.67 -27.16 13.41
CA ILE A 423 -15.09 -26.81 13.56
C ILE A 423 -15.58 -27.40 14.89
N GLY A 424 -15.66 -26.56 15.91
CA GLY A 424 -16.18 -26.89 17.23
C GLY A 424 -17.68 -26.61 17.31
N ARG A 425 -18.51 -27.54 16.84
CA ARG A 425 -19.74 -27.90 17.55
C ARG A 425 -19.65 -29.38 17.86
N SER A 426 -19.24 -29.69 19.09
CA SER A 426 -19.48 -30.99 19.70
C SER A 426 -20.99 -31.20 19.71
N ASN A 427 -21.51 -31.97 18.76
CA ASN A 427 -22.68 -32.82 18.96
C ASN A 427 -22.65 -33.96 17.93
N THR A 428 -22.36 -35.14 18.48
CA THR A 428 -22.79 -36.47 18.02
C THR A 428 -22.40 -36.96 16.60
N THR A 429 -21.81 -38.16 16.62
CA THR A 429 -21.63 -39.13 15.52
C THR A 429 -20.55 -38.86 14.47
N GLY A 430 -19.37 -39.45 14.71
CA GLY A 430 -18.72 -40.39 13.77
C GLY A 430 -18.30 -39.94 12.36
N GLN A 431 -18.47 -38.68 11.96
CA GLN A 431 -18.01 -38.22 10.65
C GLN A 431 -16.55 -37.74 10.71
N SER A 432 -15.74 -38.33 9.82
CA SER A 432 -14.39 -37.90 9.46
C SER A 432 -14.30 -36.37 9.38
N LYS A 433 -13.46 -35.76 10.23
CA LYS A 433 -13.18 -34.32 10.23
C LYS A 433 -12.45 -33.97 8.94
N LYS A 434 -13.17 -33.47 7.94
CA LYS A 434 -12.58 -32.98 6.69
C LYS A 434 -11.88 -31.64 6.97
N SER A 435 -10.56 -31.67 7.06
CA SER A 435 -9.72 -30.47 7.16
C SER A 435 -9.84 -29.68 5.86
N MET A 436 -10.48 -28.52 5.89
CA MET A 436 -10.53 -27.61 4.72
C MET A 436 -9.16 -26.94 4.54
N VAL A 437 -8.60 -27.02 3.33
CA VAL A 437 -7.36 -26.32 2.96
C VAL A 437 -7.72 -24.86 2.72
N ARG A 438 -7.09 -23.95 3.49
CA ARG A 438 -7.26 -22.51 3.28
C ARG A 438 -6.60 -22.10 1.96
N LYS A 439 -7.29 -21.30 1.15
CA LYS A 439 -6.81 -20.85 -0.16
C LYS A 439 -5.99 -19.56 -0.05
N VAL A 440 -4.87 -19.52 -0.74
CA VAL A 440 -4.02 -18.34 -0.89
C VAL A 440 -3.86 -18.06 -2.38
N VAL A 441 -4.27 -16.87 -2.81
CA VAL A 441 -4.07 -16.43 -4.20
C VAL A 441 -3.30 -15.12 -4.22
N VAL A 442 -2.25 -15.04 -5.04
CA VAL A 442 -1.49 -13.82 -5.30
C VAL A 442 -1.68 -13.41 -6.75
N CYS A 443 -2.29 -12.24 -6.99
CA CYS A 443 -2.48 -11.68 -8.31
C CYS A 443 -1.36 -10.67 -8.59
N LEU A 444 -0.63 -10.86 -9.69
CA LEU A 444 0.51 -10.00 -10.08
C LEU A 444 0.26 -9.35 -11.45
N ALA A 445 0.36 -8.02 -11.51
CA ALA A 445 0.44 -7.28 -12.76
C ALA A 445 1.85 -7.37 -13.39
N GLU A 446 1.95 -7.79 -14.65
CA GLU A 446 3.23 -8.04 -15.33
C GLU A 446 4.17 -6.84 -15.33
N ARG A 447 3.63 -5.63 -15.53
CA ARG A 447 4.37 -4.39 -15.76
C ARG A 447 4.28 -3.42 -14.59
N ASP A 448 3.99 -3.95 -13.40
CA ASP A 448 3.87 -3.19 -12.17
C ASP A 448 5.05 -2.22 -11.99
N LEU A 449 4.76 -0.92 -12.01
CA LEU A 449 5.77 0.11 -11.89
C LEU A 449 6.34 0.27 -10.46
N ILE A 450 5.75 -0.37 -9.46
CA ILE A 450 6.12 -0.30 -8.04
C ILE A 450 6.83 -1.57 -7.59
N VAL A 451 6.21 -2.74 -7.80
CA VAL A 451 6.69 -4.05 -7.33
C VAL A 451 7.48 -4.75 -8.44
N ASP A 452 8.62 -5.35 -8.10
CA ASP A 452 9.29 -6.29 -9.02
C ASP A 452 8.55 -7.63 -9.02
N THR A 453 7.52 -7.74 -9.85
CA THR A 453 6.64 -8.91 -9.90
C THR A 453 7.34 -10.15 -10.43
N SER A 454 8.41 -10.01 -11.21
CA SER A 454 9.22 -11.16 -11.65
C SER A 454 9.98 -11.76 -10.46
N THR A 455 10.61 -10.91 -9.64
CA THR A 455 11.29 -11.34 -8.41
C THR A 455 10.31 -11.92 -7.39
N VAL A 456 9.12 -11.30 -7.23
CA VAL A 456 8.07 -11.85 -6.35
C VAL A 456 7.57 -13.21 -6.85
N LEU A 457 7.32 -13.37 -8.16
CA LEU A 457 6.91 -14.65 -8.75
C LEU A 457 7.95 -15.74 -8.44
N GLN A 458 9.23 -15.47 -8.69
CA GLN A 458 10.31 -16.42 -8.39
C GLN A 458 10.35 -16.81 -6.91
N TYR A 459 10.12 -15.86 -6.00
CA TYR A 459 10.12 -16.12 -4.56
C TYR A 459 8.94 -17.04 -4.15
N LEU A 460 7.77 -16.79 -4.72
CA LEU A 460 6.58 -17.59 -4.47
C LEU A 460 6.69 -18.99 -5.09
N LEU A 461 7.35 -19.15 -6.23
CA LEU A 461 7.52 -20.44 -6.89
C LEU A 461 8.72 -21.26 -6.38
N ASN A 462 9.72 -20.64 -5.76
CA ASN A 462 10.89 -21.38 -5.28
C ASN A 462 10.60 -22.25 -4.06
N LYS A 463 11.04 -23.51 -4.09
CA LYS A 463 10.84 -24.45 -2.97
C LYS A 463 11.77 -24.18 -1.78
N GLU A 464 12.91 -23.54 -2.03
CA GLU A 464 13.93 -23.22 -1.04
C GLU A 464 14.22 -21.71 -1.03
N ASP A 465 14.79 -21.20 0.06
CA ASP A 465 15.37 -19.85 0.12
C ASP A 465 16.43 -19.67 -0.98
N TRP A 466 16.55 -18.45 -1.52
CA TRP A 466 17.46 -18.15 -2.63
C TRP A 466 18.94 -18.34 -2.30
N VAL A 467 19.31 -18.27 -1.02
CA VAL A 467 20.67 -18.51 -0.54
C VAL A 467 20.66 -19.43 0.69
N SER A 468 21.54 -20.43 0.71
CA SER A 468 21.69 -21.38 1.82
C SER A 468 22.01 -20.69 3.15
N ALA A 469 21.70 -21.36 4.27
CA ALA A 469 22.05 -20.92 5.62
C ALA A 469 23.55 -20.62 5.82
N ASP A 470 24.44 -21.23 5.01
CA ASP A 470 25.89 -21.08 5.08
C ASP A 470 26.44 -19.91 4.24
N GLY A 471 25.57 -19.06 3.69
CA GLY A 471 25.99 -17.88 2.91
C GLY A 471 26.59 -18.18 1.53
N VAL A 472 26.75 -19.46 1.19
CA VAL A 472 27.15 -19.92 -0.15
C VAL A 472 25.92 -19.85 -1.07
N PRO A 473 25.98 -19.12 -2.22
CA PRO A 473 24.98 -19.25 -3.25
C PRO A 473 24.86 -20.72 -3.61
N LYS A 474 23.67 -21.33 -3.48
CA LYS A 474 23.49 -22.71 -3.95
C LYS A 474 23.93 -22.72 -5.41
N LYS A 475 24.93 -23.54 -5.74
CA LYS A 475 25.30 -23.84 -7.13
C LYS A 475 24.11 -24.55 -7.77
N ASN A 476 23.16 -23.77 -8.24
CA ASN A 476 22.26 -24.15 -9.31
C ASN A 476 22.71 -23.36 -10.53
N GLU A 477 22.94 -24.11 -11.60
CA GLU A 477 23.30 -23.72 -12.95
C GLU A 477 23.12 -22.24 -13.25
N SER A 478 24.19 -21.59 -13.72
CA SER A 478 24.20 -20.27 -14.34
C SER A 478 22.82 -19.76 -14.76
N TYR A 479 22.12 -19.03 -13.87
CA TYR A 479 20.93 -18.29 -14.27
C TYR A 479 21.41 -17.04 -14.99
N SER A 480 21.80 -17.26 -16.24
CA SER A 480 21.89 -16.24 -17.27
C SER A 480 20.68 -15.33 -17.14
N THR A 481 20.96 -14.04 -17.01
CA THR A 481 20.11 -12.98 -17.55
C THR A 481 19.33 -13.48 -18.77
N ARG A 482 17.99 -13.40 -18.69
CA ARG A 482 17.01 -13.62 -19.77
C ARG A 482 16.78 -15.06 -20.22
N GLN A 483 15.65 -15.64 -19.82
CA GLN A 483 14.58 -16.02 -20.76
C GLN A 483 13.21 -15.78 -20.10
N PRO A 484 12.23 -15.24 -20.84
CA PRO A 484 10.87 -15.13 -20.33
C PRO A 484 10.33 -16.56 -20.23
N LEU A 485 9.85 -16.95 -19.04
CA LEU A 485 8.73 -17.89 -19.00
C LEU A 485 7.74 -17.37 -20.06
N SER A 486 7.26 -18.24 -20.95
CA SER A 486 6.30 -17.82 -21.98
C SER A 486 4.94 -17.59 -21.32
N ILE A 487 4.85 -16.54 -20.49
CA ILE A 487 3.71 -16.27 -19.65
C ILE A 487 2.59 -15.68 -20.52
N ARG A 488 1.46 -16.37 -20.59
CA ARG A 488 0.24 -15.91 -21.25
C ARG A 488 -0.68 -15.21 -20.25
N GLN A 489 -1.67 -14.48 -20.77
CA GLN A 489 -2.64 -13.80 -19.94
C GLN A 489 -3.50 -14.82 -19.19
N GLY A 490 -3.52 -14.74 -17.86
CA GLY A 490 -4.27 -15.69 -17.03
C GLY A 490 -3.53 -17.00 -16.77
N ASP A 491 -2.19 -17.03 -16.90
CA ASP A 491 -1.42 -18.16 -16.40
C ASP A 491 -1.56 -18.25 -14.88
N TYR A 492 -1.95 -19.44 -14.42
CA TYR A 492 -2.02 -19.82 -13.02
C TYR A 492 -0.82 -20.68 -12.69
N PHE A 493 -0.03 -20.25 -11.73
CA PHE A 493 1.06 -21.04 -11.17
C PHE A 493 0.65 -21.48 -9.76
N GLU A 494 1.00 -22.71 -9.38
CA GLU A 494 0.78 -23.17 -8.01
C GLU A 494 2.08 -23.73 -7.44
N CYS A 495 2.46 -23.28 -6.24
CA CYS A 495 3.58 -23.86 -5.51
C CYS A 495 3.29 -23.87 -4.01
N ASN A 496 3.36 -25.06 -3.41
CA ASN A 496 3.05 -25.28 -1.99
C ASN A 496 1.69 -24.70 -1.58
N GLY A 497 0.69 -24.86 -2.46
CA GLY A 497 -0.68 -24.35 -2.36
C GLY A 497 -0.85 -22.82 -2.28
N ILE A 498 0.20 -22.06 -2.63
CA ILE A 498 0.06 -20.66 -3.03
C ILE A 498 -0.22 -20.65 -4.53
N GLU A 499 -1.41 -20.19 -4.89
CA GLU A 499 -1.79 -19.92 -6.28
C GLU A 499 -1.31 -18.51 -6.67
N VAL A 500 -0.74 -18.37 -7.86
CA VAL A 500 -0.30 -17.09 -8.41
C VAL A 500 -1.00 -16.88 -9.75
N ALA A 501 -1.82 -15.84 -9.83
CA ALA A 501 -2.53 -15.43 -11.04
C ALA A 501 -1.76 -14.29 -11.71
N TRP A 502 -1.31 -14.52 -12.94
CA TRP A 502 -0.51 -13.53 -13.69
C TRP A 502 -1.36 -12.73 -14.69
N PHE A 503 -1.36 -11.41 -14.53
CA PHE A 503 -2.09 -10.48 -15.38
C PHE A 503 -1.14 -9.80 -16.38
N ASN A 504 -1.09 -10.36 -17.59
CA ASN A 504 -0.21 -9.90 -18.67
C ASN A 504 -0.55 -8.48 -19.13
N GLY A 505 0.48 -7.67 -19.43
CA GLY A 505 0.35 -6.32 -19.98
C GLY A 505 -0.15 -5.25 -19.01
N LEU A 506 -0.59 -5.62 -17.81
CA LEU A 506 -1.12 -4.70 -16.81
C LEU A 506 -0.01 -4.09 -15.97
N ASP A 507 -0.18 -2.82 -15.64
CA ASP A 507 0.55 -2.07 -14.62
C ASP A 507 -0.19 -2.17 -13.27
N HIS A 508 0.43 -1.69 -12.19
CA HIS A 508 -0.11 -1.70 -10.84
C HIS A 508 -1.54 -1.15 -10.78
N ALA A 509 -2.41 -1.85 -10.05
CA ALA A 509 -3.83 -1.55 -9.91
C ALA A 509 -4.67 -1.60 -11.20
N GLN A 510 -4.09 -1.81 -12.38
CA GLN A 510 -4.86 -1.86 -13.64
C GLN A 510 -5.78 -3.08 -13.72
N ILE A 511 -5.58 -4.08 -12.86
CA ILE A 511 -6.50 -5.21 -12.70
C ILE A 511 -7.95 -4.72 -12.44
N PHE A 512 -8.12 -3.55 -11.81
CA PHE A 512 -9.44 -2.96 -11.51
C PHE A 512 -9.99 -2.01 -12.59
N ASP A 513 -9.20 -1.66 -13.62
CA ASP A 513 -9.57 -0.60 -14.57
C ASP A 513 -10.65 -1.06 -15.58
N SER A 514 -10.54 -2.30 -16.07
CA SER A 514 -11.45 -2.86 -17.09
C SER A 514 -12.49 -3.80 -16.50
N LYS A 515 -13.62 -3.95 -17.20
CA LYS A 515 -14.69 -4.88 -16.80
C LYS A 515 -14.21 -6.32 -16.84
N GLU A 516 -13.42 -6.67 -17.85
CA GLU A 516 -12.92 -8.01 -18.10
C GLU A 516 -11.93 -8.44 -17.00
N THR A 517 -10.96 -7.59 -16.66
CA THR A 517 -9.98 -7.87 -15.62
C THR A 517 -10.61 -7.86 -14.22
N SER A 518 -11.53 -6.93 -13.97
CA SER A 518 -12.30 -6.89 -12.72
C SER A 518 -13.18 -8.12 -12.53
N ALA A 519 -13.83 -8.59 -13.61
CA ALA A 519 -14.63 -9.81 -13.58
C ALA A 519 -13.76 -11.05 -13.36
N CYS A 520 -12.58 -11.12 -13.98
CA CYS A 520 -11.60 -12.18 -13.73
C CYS A 520 -11.19 -12.22 -12.25
N LEU A 521 -10.81 -11.08 -11.67
CA LEU A 521 -10.47 -10.98 -10.25
C LEU A 521 -11.67 -11.33 -9.35
N ALA A 522 -12.89 -10.96 -9.74
CA ALA A 522 -14.10 -11.34 -9.01
C ALA A 522 -14.31 -12.86 -9.01
N THR A 523 -14.07 -13.55 -10.14
CA THR A 523 -14.09 -15.02 -10.20
C THR A 523 -13.06 -15.63 -9.26
N ILE A 524 -11.80 -15.19 -9.33
CA ILE A 524 -10.73 -15.63 -8.40
C ILE A 524 -11.16 -15.43 -6.94
N THR A 525 -11.75 -14.28 -6.63
CA THR A 525 -12.21 -13.98 -5.26
C THR A 525 -13.35 -14.91 -4.83
N ARG A 526 -14.33 -15.18 -5.69
CA ARG A 526 -15.43 -16.10 -5.38
C ARG A 526 -14.91 -17.52 -5.14
N ASP A 527 -13.96 -17.97 -5.94
CA ASP A 527 -13.33 -19.27 -5.78
C ASP A 527 -12.55 -19.36 -4.47
N ALA A 528 -11.88 -18.27 -4.07
CA ALA A 528 -11.25 -18.14 -2.76
C ALA A 528 -12.27 -18.07 -1.61
N CYS A 529 -13.48 -17.58 -1.85
CA CYS A 529 -14.56 -17.52 -0.86
C CYS A 529 -15.35 -18.84 -0.73
N ALA A 530 -15.27 -19.76 -1.70
CA ALA A 530 -16.01 -21.02 -1.64
C ALA A 530 -15.61 -21.86 -0.42
N ARG A 531 -16.60 -22.32 0.36
CA ARG A 531 -16.41 -23.31 1.44
C ARG A 531 -16.44 -24.70 0.78
N GLY A 532 -15.28 -25.33 0.65
CA GLY A 532 -15.13 -26.65 -0.01
C GLY A 532 -15.70 -27.83 0.77
#